data_AF-A0A9D6SJ55-F1
#
_entry.id   AF-A0A9D6SJ55-F1
#
_cell.length_a   1.000
_cell.length_b   1.000
_cell.length_c   1.000
_cell.angle_alpha   90.00
_cell.angle_beta   90.00
_cell.angle_gamma   90.00
#
_symmetry.space_group_name_H-M   'P 1'
#
loop_
_entity.id
_entity.type
_entity.pdbx_description
1 polymer ?
#
loop_
_entity_poly.entity_id
_entity_poly.type
_entity_poly.pdbx_seq_one_letter_code
_entity_poly.pdbx_strand_id
1 'polypeptide(L)'
;MNRREIVVGTVATLATTLAGAPTLTPQQVESAGSSSATANGPSPDSEQWLKFDAEMRTWWDKDLIHATEDTIRSDESKTLLFLPFPYLRISVGTTGTYQAQFPVDTAFMNYALFAHDRLDIVRNHLLNHIFMIERYGFAPNANYKGLLTRSQTPFFVLPTFWRYYSATKDLDFLYRAYPLLKREYQQYW
;
A
#
# COMPACT_ATOMS: atom_id res chain seq x y z
N MET A 1 29.18 10.48 -8.77
CA MET A 1 28.97 9.10 -8.27
C MET A 1 27.61 8.64 -8.77
N ASN A 2 27.58 7.63 -9.64
CA ASN A 2 26.45 7.31 -10.53
C ASN A 2 25.46 6.34 -9.85
N ARG A 3 24.17 6.69 -9.75
CA ARG A 3 23.11 5.95 -9.03
C ARG A 3 22.41 4.92 -9.92
N ARG A 4 23.11 3.83 -10.29
CA ARG A 4 22.50 2.70 -11.02
C ARG A 4 23.04 1.34 -10.57
N GLU A 5 23.08 1.08 -9.28
CA GLU A 5 23.31 -0.29 -8.78
C GLU A 5 22.53 -0.52 -7.48
N ILE A 6 21.24 -0.83 -7.61
CA ILE A 6 20.52 -1.63 -6.61
C ILE A 6 19.66 -2.58 -7.42
N VAL A 7 20.18 -3.77 -7.69
CA VAL A 7 19.51 -5.09 -7.71
C VAL A 7 20.53 -6.06 -8.30
N VAL A 8 21.51 -6.49 -7.50
CA VAL A 8 22.10 -7.84 -7.62
C VAL A 8 22.57 -8.19 -6.21
N GLY A 9 22.00 -9.23 -5.60
CA GLY A 9 22.44 -9.62 -4.27
C GLY A 9 21.72 -10.85 -3.73
N THR A 10 22.30 -12.00 -4.09
CA THR A 10 22.45 -13.21 -3.26
C THR A 10 21.20 -14.02 -2.89
N VAL A 11 20.93 -15.01 -3.74
CA VAL A 11 20.26 -16.26 -3.37
C VAL A 11 21.22 -17.06 -2.49
N ALA A 12 20.97 -17.08 -1.18
CA ALA A 12 21.61 -18.02 -0.26
C ALA A 12 20.69 -18.37 0.91
N THR A 13 20.15 -19.58 0.82
CA THR A 13 20.05 -20.57 1.92
C THR A 13 19.02 -20.31 3.04
N LEU A 14 17.85 -20.94 2.91
CA LEU A 14 17.16 -21.55 4.06
C LEU A 14 16.58 -22.90 3.63
N ALA A 15 17.28 -23.98 3.98
CA ALA A 15 16.79 -25.35 3.88
C ALA A 15 16.42 -25.81 5.28
N THR A 16 15.14 -26.11 5.51
CA THR A 16 14.47 -26.92 6.57
C THR A 16 13.17 -26.21 6.98
N THR A 17 11.99 -26.82 7.09
CA THR A 17 11.50 -28.20 6.97
C THR A 17 10.00 -28.10 6.66
N LEU A 18 9.54 -28.63 5.53
CA LEU A 18 8.14 -28.99 5.30
C LEU A 18 8.14 -30.33 4.55
N ALA A 19 8.15 -31.41 5.32
CA ALA A 19 7.91 -32.74 4.79
C ALA A 19 6.45 -32.80 4.32
N GLY A 20 6.23 -32.88 3.01
CA GLY A 20 4.91 -33.22 2.44
C GLY A 20 4.44 -32.45 1.21
N ALA A 21 5.18 -31.46 0.68
CA ALA A 21 4.82 -30.82 -0.58
C ALA A 21 5.71 -31.35 -1.72
N PRO A 22 5.16 -31.65 -2.91
CA PRO A 22 5.98 -32.04 -4.06
C PRO A 22 6.93 -30.88 -4.39
N THR A 23 8.23 -31.18 -4.41
CA THR A 23 9.26 -30.22 -4.79
C THR A 23 9.01 -29.80 -6.23
N LEU A 24 8.56 -28.55 -6.43
CA LEU A 24 8.40 -27.99 -7.77
C LEU A 24 9.78 -27.93 -8.43
N THR A 25 9.91 -28.53 -9.61
CA THR A 25 11.14 -28.42 -10.39
C THR A 25 11.29 -26.99 -10.91
N PRO A 26 12.53 -26.51 -11.17
CA PRO A 26 12.75 -25.18 -11.76
C PRO A 26 11.91 -24.93 -13.02
N GLN A 27 11.69 -25.97 -13.83
CA GLN A 27 10.83 -25.96 -15.01
C GLN A 27 9.34 -25.72 -14.70
N GLN A 28 8.84 -26.25 -13.58
CA GLN A 28 7.44 -26.02 -13.18
C GLN A 28 7.23 -24.58 -12.69
N VAL A 29 8.22 -24.00 -12.01
CA VAL A 29 8.22 -22.59 -11.60
C VAL A 29 8.29 -21.65 -12.81
N GLU A 30 9.09 -21.98 -13.83
CA GLU A 30 9.15 -21.23 -15.09
C GLU A 30 7.83 -21.32 -15.89
N SER A 31 7.18 -22.50 -15.92
CA SER A 31 5.90 -22.69 -16.61
C SER A 31 4.71 -22.01 -15.92
N ALA A 32 4.75 -21.86 -14.59
CA ALA A 32 3.72 -21.15 -13.83
C ALA A 32 3.80 -19.62 -14.03
N GLY A 33 4.97 -19.10 -14.37
CA GLY A 33 5.16 -17.70 -14.80
C GLY A 33 4.93 -17.46 -16.30
N SER A 34 4.72 -18.52 -17.10
CA SER A 34 4.66 -18.42 -18.56
C SER A 34 3.25 -18.38 -19.14
N SER A 35 2.19 -18.19 -18.33
CA SER A 35 0.95 -17.62 -18.89
C SER A 35 1.15 -16.13 -19.08
N SER A 36 2.07 -15.76 -19.96
CA SER A 36 2.05 -14.45 -20.60
C SER A 36 0.75 -14.41 -21.38
N ALA A 37 -0.29 -13.80 -20.79
CA ALA A 37 -1.23 -13.07 -21.62
C ALA A 37 -0.35 -12.16 -22.47
N THR A 38 -0.24 -12.47 -23.76
CA THR A 38 0.53 -11.67 -24.69
C THR A 38 -0.13 -10.30 -24.72
N ALA A 39 0.42 -9.38 -23.94
CA ALA A 39 0.12 -7.97 -24.06
C ALA A 39 0.63 -7.52 -25.43
N ASN A 40 -0.15 -7.80 -26.48
CA ASN A 40 0.17 -7.55 -27.89
C ASN A 40 0.13 -6.05 -28.26
N GLY A 41 0.42 -5.17 -27.30
CA GLY A 41 0.61 -3.74 -27.55
C GLY A 41 2.10 -3.41 -27.66
N PRO A 42 2.50 -2.42 -28.47
CA PRO A 42 3.86 -1.90 -28.39
C PRO A 42 4.14 -1.42 -26.96
N SER A 43 5.27 -1.85 -26.40
CA SER A 43 5.75 -1.29 -25.13
C SER A 43 5.99 0.21 -25.34
N PRO A 44 5.53 1.09 -24.43
CA PRO A 44 5.70 2.51 -24.61
C PRO A 44 7.19 2.88 -24.75
N ASP A 45 7.49 3.81 -25.64
CA ASP A 45 8.84 4.36 -25.75
C ASP A 45 9.15 5.29 -24.56
N SER A 46 10.40 5.76 -24.47
CA SER A 46 10.84 6.59 -23.35
C SER A 46 10.07 7.93 -23.26
N GLU A 47 9.65 8.50 -24.37
CA GLU A 47 8.90 9.76 -24.39
C GLU A 47 7.47 9.55 -23.88
N GLN A 48 6.83 8.47 -24.30
CA GLN A 48 5.52 8.06 -23.81
C GLN A 48 5.53 7.79 -22.31
N TRP A 49 6.57 7.12 -21.78
CA TRP A 49 6.72 6.90 -20.34
C TRP A 49 6.89 8.20 -19.55
N LEU A 50 7.68 9.15 -20.07
CA LEU A 50 7.87 10.45 -19.41
C LEU A 50 6.58 11.27 -19.41
N LYS A 51 5.83 11.26 -20.51
CA LYS A 51 4.53 11.92 -20.58
C LYS A 51 3.55 11.32 -19.58
N PHE A 52 3.50 9.99 -19.50
CA PHE A 52 2.64 9.28 -18.55
C PHE A 52 3.04 9.57 -17.09
N ASP A 53 4.34 9.58 -16.76
CA ASP A 53 4.83 9.95 -15.42
C ASP A 53 4.40 11.37 -15.03
N ALA A 54 4.52 12.32 -15.96
CA ALA A 54 4.08 13.69 -15.75
C ALA A 54 2.56 13.78 -15.52
N GLU A 55 1.76 13.02 -16.27
CA GLU A 55 0.30 12.94 -16.07
C GLU A 55 -0.05 12.33 -14.70
N MET A 56 0.57 11.21 -14.31
CA MET A 56 0.34 10.56 -13.01
C MET A 56 0.61 11.50 -11.84
N ARG A 57 1.65 12.34 -11.91
CA ARG A 57 1.96 13.33 -10.86
C ARG A 57 0.81 14.30 -10.60
N THR A 58 0.00 14.60 -11.61
CA THR A 58 -1.17 15.49 -11.46
C THR A 58 -2.35 14.81 -10.75
N TRP A 59 -2.40 13.47 -10.73
CA TRP A 59 -3.52 12.72 -10.18
C TRP A 59 -3.49 12.65 -8.66
N TRP A 60 -2.30 12.66 -8.04
CA TRP A 60 -2.14 12.53 -6.59
C TRP A 60 -2.94 13.59 -5.82
N ASP A 61 -2.84 14.86 -6.21
CA ASP A 61 -3.58 15.93 -5.53
C ASP A 61 -5.07 15.95 -5.90
N LYS A 62 -5.42 15.46 -7.09
CA LYS A 62 -6.80 15.39 -7.58
C LYS A 62 -7.62 14.30 -6.89
N ASP A 63 -6.99 13.19 -6.53
CA ASP A 63 -7.65 12.02 -5.93
C ASP A 63 -7.45 11.93 -4.41
N LEU A 64 -6.81 12.93 -3.79
CA LEU A 64 -6.78 13.10 -2.34
C LEU A 64 -8.18 13.41 -1.81
N ILE A 65 -8.61 12.62 -0.83
CA ILE A 65 -9.89 12.78 -0.14
C ILE A 65 -9.70 12.83 1.37
N HIS A 66 -10.71 13.38 2.06
CA HIS A 66 -10.72 13.57 3.49
C HIS A 66 -11.93 12.85 4.09
N ALA A 67 -11.70 12.01 5.11
CA ALA A 67 -12.77 11.42 5.91
C ALA A 67 -12.88 12.13 7.26
N THR A 68 -13.05 13.46 7.21
CA THR A 68 -13.21 14.29 8.43
C THR A 68 -14.58 14.05 9.06
N GLU A 69 -14.74 14.51 10.31
CA GLU A 69 -16.05 14.45 10.97
C GLU A 69 -17.13 15.16 10.16
N ASP A 70 -16.84 16.34 9.63
CA ASP A 70 -17.79 17.11 8.83
C ASP A 70 -18.17 16.37 7.55
N THR A 71 -17.19 15.80 6.84
CA THR A 71 -17.44 14.99 5.64
C THR A 71 -18.37 13.82 5.95
N ILE A 72 -18.11 13.09 7.03
CA ILE A 72 -18.89 11.91 7.39
C ILE A 72 -20.28 12.27 7.90
N ARG A 73 -20.42 13.39 8.62
CA ARG A 73 -21.73 13.89 9.07
C ARG A 73 -22.60 14.34 7.90
N SER A 74 -21.98 14.89 6.86
CA SER A 74 -22.66 15.34 5.63
C SER A 74 -22.99 14.20 4.66
N ASP A 75 -22.32 13.05 4.76
CA ASP A 75 -22.57 11.87 3.94
C ASP A 75 -23.88 11.18 4.36
N GLU A 76 -24.91 11.27 3.51
CA GLU A 76 -26.21 10.63 3.72
C GLU A 76 -26.11 9.10 3.85
N SER A 77 -25.15 8.48 3.15
CA SER A 77 -24.95 7.03 3.18
C SER A 77 -24.42 6.56 4.54
N LYS A 78 -23.72 7.44 5.28
CA LYS A 78 -23.07 7.17 6.59
C LYS A 78 -22.22 5.90 6.55
N THR A 79 -21.55 5.67 5.44
CA THR A 79 -20.80 4.42 5.20
C THR A 79 -19.32 4.57 5.51
N LEU A 80 -18.75 5.76 5.30
CA LEU A 80 -17.34 6.03 5.52
C LEU A 80 -17.03 6.26 7.00
N LEU A 81 -15.87 5.78 7.45
CA LEU A 81 -15.38 5.94 8.81
C LEU A 81 -14.29 7.01 8.88
N PHE A 82 -14.24 7.68 10.03
CA PHE A 82 -13.32 8.78 10.26
C PHE A 82 -11.87 8.35 10.12
N LEU A 83 -11.11 9.15 9.39
CA LEU A 83 -9.66 9.08 9.35
C LEU A 83 -9.07 10.49 9.56
N PRO A 84 -8.04 10.63 10.41
CA PRO A 84 -7.49 11.93 10.79
C PRO A 84 -6.71 12.64 9.66
N PHE A 85 -6.18 11.90 8.69
CA PHE A 85 -5.37 12.45 7.61
C PHE A 85 -5.99 12.18 6.23
N PRO A 86 -5.71 13.01 5.22
CA PRO A 86 -6.17 12.72 3.86
C PRO A 86 -5.47 11.51 3.27
N TYR A 87 -6.13 10.86 2.32
CA TYR A 87 -5.63 9.65 1.68
C TYR A 87 -6.09 9.56 0.23
N LEU A 88 -5.42 8.70 -0.54
CA LEU A 88 -5.80 8.39 -1.91
C LEU A 88 -6.90 7.32 -1.93
N ARG A 89 -7.95 7.59 -2.68
CA ARG A 89 -8.93 6.57 -3.05
C ARG A 89 -8.42 5.74 -4.23
N ILE A 90 -8.88 4.48 -4.33
CA ILE A 90 -8.54 3.59 -5.45
C ILE A 90 -9.27 4.01 -6.74
N SER A 91 -10.49 4.52 -6.61
CA SER A 91 -11.32 4.84 -7.77
C SER A 91 -10.97 6.20 -8.34
N VAL A 92 -10.80 6.27 -9.66
CA VAL A 92 -10.42 7.49 -10.38
C VAL A 92 -11.61 8.45 -10.47
N GLY A 93 -11.40 9.73 -10.15
CA GLY A 93 -12.36 10.80 -10.42
C GLY A 93 -13.45 11.00 -9.36
N THR A 94 -14.08 12.18 -9.38
CA THR A 94 -14.99 12.69 -8.32
C THR A 94 -16.23 11.84 -8.07
N THR A 95 -16.56 10.91 -8.96
CA THR A 95 -17.69 9.98 -8.89
C THR A 95 -17.28 8.55 -8.55
N GLY A 96 -16.02 8.34 -8.14
CA GLY A 96 -15.48 7.01 -7.87
C GLY A 96 -16.29 6.22 -6.83
N THR A 97 -16.57 4.96 -7.13
CA THR A 97 -17.41 4.06 -6.30
C THR A 97 -16.76 3.76 -4.95
N TYR A 98 -15.43 3.79 -4.87
CA TYR A 98 -14.67 3.46 -3.68
C TYR A 98 -14.03 4.72 -3.10
N GLN A 99 -14.63 5.26 -2.03
CA GLN A 99 -14.13 6.42 -1.29
C GLN A 99 -13.34 6.02 -0.02
N ALA A 100 -13.20 4.73 0.25
CA ALA A 100 -12.47 4.26 1.42
C ALA A 100 -10.98 4.06 1.11
N GLN A 101 -10.14 4.22 2.14
CA GLN A 101 -8.73 3.81 2.16
C GLN A 101 -8.68 2.30 2.37
N PHE A 102 -8.12 1.57 1.41
CA PHE A 102 -7.82 0.14 1.55
C PHE A 102 -6.31 -0.02 1.81
N PRO A 103 -5.89 -0.58 2.96
CA PRO A 103 -4.48 -0.63 3.33
C PRO A 103 -3.56 -1.31 2.31
N VAL A 104 -4.00 -2.42 1.70
CA VAL A 104 -3.17 -3.17 0.73
C VAL A 104 -2.99 -2.38 -0.56
N ASP A 105 -4.07 -1.87 -1.14
CA ASP A 105 -4.04 -1.03 -2.34
C ASP A 105 -3.22 0.24 -2.10
N THR A 106 -3.39 0.84 -0.91
CA THR A 106 -2.61 2.00 -0.48
C THR A 106 -1.12 1.70 -0.39
N ALA A 107 -0.73 0.49 0.03
CA ALA A 107 0.66 0.08 0.04
C ALA A 107 1.25 0.05 -1.39
N PHE A 108 0.50 -0.43 -2.39
CA PHE A 108 0.92 -0.36 -3.79
C PHE A 108 1.07 1.08 -4.29
N MET A 109 0.09 1.94 -4.01
CA MET A 109 0.17 3.37 -4.35
C MET A 109 1.38 4.06 -3.71
N ASN A 110 1.73 3.67 -2.47
CA ASN A 110 2.88 4.23 -1.77
C ASN A 110 4.21 3.97 -2.50
N TYR A 111 4.36 2.87 -3.26
CA TYR A 111 5.56 2.65 -4.06
C TYR A 111 5.74 3.72 -5.15
N ALA A 112 4.66 4.11 -5.82
CA ALA A 112 4.68 5.20 -6.80
C ALA A 112 4.94 6.54 -6.09
N LEU A 113 4.31 6.79 -4.94
CA LEU A 113 4.52 8.00 -4.16
C LEU A 113 5.97 8.15 -3.66
N PHE A 114 6.62 7.05 -3.26
CA PHE A 114 8.05 7.05 -2.94
C PHE A 114 8.90 7.46 -4.15
N ALA A 115 8.59 6.97 -5.35
CA ALA A 115 9.29 7.36 -6.57
C ALA A 115 8.99 8.81 -7.00
N HIS A 116 7.85 9.36 -6.59
CA HIS A 116 7.43 10.72 -6.91
C HIS A 116 7.77 11.72 -5.78
N ASP A 117 8.53 11.30 -4.77
CA ASP A 117 8.93 12.10 -3.59
C ASP A 117 7.74 12.68 -2.78
N ARG A 118 6.57 12.04 -2.86
CA ARG A 118 5.35 12.42 -2.12
C ARG A 118 5.26 11.75 -0.76
N LEU A 119 6.30 11.95 0.05
CA LEU A 119 6.42 11.38 1.39
C LEU A 119 5.37 11.94 2.37
N ASP A 120 4.83 13.12 2.08
CA ASP A 120 3.70 13.75 2.78
C ASP A 120 2.45 12.86 2.75
N ILE A 121 2.07 12.40 1.55
CA ILE A 121 0.90 11.52 1.36
C ILE A 121 1.16 10.15 1.99
N VAL A 122 2.37 9.59 1.79
CA VAL A 122 2.74 8.29 2.39
C VAL A 122 2.61 8.35 3.91
N ARG A 123 3.09 9.43 4.53
CA ARG A 123 2.99 9.61 5.99
C ARG A 123 1.52 9.60 6.44
N ASN A 124 0.65 10.31 5.73
CA ASN A 124 -0.78 10.35 6.04
C ASN A 124 -1.42 8.96 5.96
N HIS A 125 -1.11 8.20 4.90
CA HIS A 125 -1.60 6.83 4.74
C HIS A 125 -1.22 5.92 5.91
N LEU A 126 0.05 6.00 6.35
CA LEU A 126 0.55 5.19 7.44
C LEU A 126 -0.03 5.62 8.80
N LEU A 127 -0.20 6.92 9.01
CA LEU A 127 -0.85 7.46 10.21
C LEU A 127 -2.31 7.03 10.32
N ASN A 128 -3.04 7.04 9.20
CA ASN A 128 -4.40 6.51 9.14
C ASN A 128 -4.45 5.02 9.45
N HIS A 129 -3.47 4.25 8.95
CA HIS A 129 -3.38 2.82 9.22
C HIS A 129 -3.21 2.54 10.73
N ILE A 130 -2.23 3.18 11.37
CA ILE A 130 -2.02 2.98 12.82
C ILE A 130 -3.16 3.57 13.65
N PHE A 131 -3.86 4.61 13.18
CA PHE A 131 -5.07 5.12 13.82
C PHE A 131 -6.19 4.08 13.83
N MET A 132 -6.38 3.36 12.72
CA MET A 132 -7.37 2.29 12.68
C MET A 132 -7.02 1.16 13.65
N ILE A 133 -5.74 0.76 13.73
CA ILE A 133 -5.27 -0.21 14.72
C ILE A 133 -5.52 0.31 16.13
N GLU A 134 -5.20 1.58 16.39
CA GLU A 134 -5.40 2.24 17.68
C GLU A 134 -6.85 2.14 18.13
N ARG A 135 -7.78 2.45 17.22
CA ARG A 135 -9.22 2.56 17.47
C ARG A 135 -9.97 1.22 17.49
N TYR A 136 -9.65 0.32 16.57
CA TYR A 136 -10.42 -0.91 16.34
C TYR A 136 -9.69 -2.18 16.81
N GLY A 137 -8.44 -2.06 17.27
CA GLY A 137 -7.60 -3.19 17.66
C GLY A 137 -6.84 -3.83 16.50
N PHE A 138 -7.25 -3.55 15.25
CA PHE A 138 -6.61 -3.99 14.00
C PHE A 138 -6.95 -2.99 12.88
N ALA A 139 -6.22 -3.02 11.77
CA ALA A 139 -6.58 -2.25 10.58
C ALA A 139 -7.66 -3.02 9.77
N PRO A 140 -8.89 -2.50 9.64
CA PRO A 140 -9.92 -3.12 8.82
C PRO A 140 -9.54 -3.06 7.34
N ASN A 141 -10.21 -3.88 6.53
CA ASN A 141 -10.01 -3.97 5.08
C ASN A 141 -10.18 -2.60 4.39
N ALA A 142 -11.09 -1.76 4.89
CA ALA A 142 -11.08 -0.34 4.58
C ALA A 142 -11.72 0.46 5.73
N ASN A 143 -11.59 1.79 5.71
CA ASN A 143 -12.36 2.69 6.59
C ASN A 143 -13.85 2.79 6.16
N TYR A 144 -14.48 1.65 5.96
CA TYR A 144 -15.86 1.51 5.53
C TYR A 144 -16.63 0.65 6.53
N LYS A 145 -17.81 1.10 6.95
CA LYS A 145 -18.61 0.47 8.02
C LYS A 145 -18.88 -1.01 7.78
N GLY A 146 -19.20 -1.40 6.53
CA GLY A 146 -19.44 -2.80 6.15
C GLY A 146 -18.17 -3.68 6.05
N LEU A 147 -16.99 -3.09 6.22
CA LEU A 147 -15.69 -3.77 6.15
C LEU A 147 -14.98 -3.84 7.51
N LEU A 148 -15.63 -3.42 8.60
CA LEU A 148 -15.09 -3.47 9.96
C LEU A 148 -14.96 -4.88 10.56
N THR A 149 -15.40 -5.91 9.87
CA THR A 149 -15.39 -7.29 10.39
C THR A 149 -14.11 -8.06 10.03
N ARG A 150 -13.26 -7.52 9.17
CA ARG A 150 -12.09 -8.23 8.61
C ARG A 150 -10.99 -7.27 8.21
N SER A 151 -9.75 -7.75 8.23
CA SER A 151 -8.57 -7.06 7.69
C SER A 151 -8.24 -7.54 6.27
N GLN A 152 -7.14 -7.04 5.72
CA GLN A 152 -6.44 -7.59 4.57
C GLN A 152 -5.00 -7.93 4.96
N THR A 153 -4.39 -8.90 4.29
CA THR A 153 -3.05 -9.42 4.62
C THR A 153 -2.03 -8.29 4.81
N PRO A 154 -1.28 -8.26 5.93
CA PRO A 154 -0.42 -7.12 6.29
C PRO A 154 0.91 -7.13 5.51
N PHE A 155 1.12 -8.14 4.65
CA PHE A 155 2.36 -8.39 3.93
C PHE A 155 2.84 -7.21 3.10
N PHE A 156 1.92 -6.47 2.47
CA PHE A 156 2.29 -5.30 1.65
C PHE A 156 2.41 -4.02 2.49
N VAL A 157 1.73 -3.95 3.63
CA VAL A 157 1.69 -2.74 4.45
C VAL A 157 2.96 -2.60 5.29
N LEU A 158 3.43 -3.66 5.95
CA LEU A 158 4.59 -3.62 6.85
C LEU A 158 5.88 -3.11 6.16
N PRO A 159 6.26 -3.55 4.94
CA PRO A 159 7.41 -3.01 4.23
C PRO A 159 7.31 -1.51 3.94
N THR A 160 6.10 -0.96 3.83
CA THR A 160 5.89 0.48 3.58
C THR A 160 6.32 1.32 4.77
N PHE A 161 6.04 0.87 6.01
CA PHE A 161 6.54 1.54 7.23
C PHE A 161 8.06 1.61 7.26
N TRP A 162 8.72 0.49 6.95
CA TRP A 162 10.18 0.43 6.92
C TRP A 162 10.78 1.31 5.82
N ARG A 163 10.18 1.32 4.62
CA ARG A 163 10.60 2.19 3.52
C ARG A 163 10.47 3.67 3.86
N TYR A 164 9.34 4.06 4.47
CA TYR A 164 9.13 5.42 4.92
C TYR A 164 10.20 5.85 5.93
N TYR A 165 10.40 5.06 7.00
CA TYR A 165 11.46 5.33 7.98
C TYR A 165 12.85 5.36 7.33
N SER A 166 13.13 4.44 6.40
CA SER A 166 14.42 4.39 5.73
C SER A 166 14.72 5.67 4.93
N ALA A 167 13.69 6.25 4.30
CA ALA A 167 13.78 7.48 3.52
C ALA A 167 13.82 8.76 4.40
N THR A 168 13.03 8.83 5.47
CA THR A 168 12.87 10.06 6.27
C THR A 168 13.70 10.10 7.55
N LYS A 169 14.06 8.94 8.10
CA LYS A 169 14.62 8.78 9.45
C LYS A 169 13.73 9.37 10.56
N ASP A 170 12.42 9.45 10.33
CA ASP A 170 11.43 9.91 11.31
C ASP A 170 11.28 8.89 12.45
N LEU A 171 12.06 9.07 13.51
CA LEU A 171 12.06 8.22 14.70
C LEU A 171 10.78 8.38 15.52
N ASP A 172 10.22 9.58 15.59
CA ASP A 172 8.99 9.84 16.36
C ASP A 172 7.81 9.06 15.77
N PHE A 173 7.69 9.06 14.45
CA PHE A 173 6.72 8.22 13.75
C PHE A 173 6.95 6.73 14.04
N LEU A 174 8.21 6.26 13.99
CA LEU A 174 8.52 4.85 14.23
C LEU A 174 8.18 4.43 15.67
N TYR A 175 8.50 5.25 16.66
CA TYR A 175 8.15 5.00 18.06
C TYR A 175 6.64 4.95 18.29
N ARG A 176 5.86 5.76 17.55
CA ARG A 176 4.40 5.70 17.58
C ARG A 176 3.85 4.45 16.89
N ALA A 177 4.38 4.11 15.73
CA ALA A 177 3.86 3.04 14.89
C ALA A 177 4.18 1.63 15.45
N TYR A 178 5.40 1.41 15.90
CA TYR A 178 5.88 0.09 16.35
C TYR A 178 4.99 -0.60 17.40
N PRO A 179 4.59 0.02 18.52
CA PRO A 179 3.74 -0.65 19.51
C PRO A 179 2.37 -1.02 18.94
N LEU A 180 1.80 -0.22 18.05
CA LEU A 180 0.52 -0.48 17.40
C LEU A 180 0.62 -1.64 16.41
N LEU A 181 1.65 -1.65 15.57
CA LEU A 181 1.92 -2.75 14.63
C LEU A 181 2.19 -4.07 15.37
N LYS A 182 2.95 -4.02 16.46
CA LYS A 182 3.19 -5.18 17.32
C LYS A 182 1.87 -5.69 17.92
N ARG A 183 1.01 -4.79 18.40
CA ARG A 183 -0.29 -5.14 18.96
C ARG A 183 -1.17 -5.84 17.92
N GLU A 184 -1.28 -5.29 16.72
CA GLU A 184 -2.03 -5.90 15.62
C GLU A 184 -1.50 -7.31 15.30
N TYR A 185 -0.18 -7.46 15.17
CA TYR A 185 0.44 -8.76 14.93
C TYR A 185 0.18 -9.79 16.04
N GLN A 186 0.14 -9.37 17.30
CA GLN A 186 -0.02 -10.30 18.43
C GLN A 186 -1.47 -10.62 18.78
N GLN A 187 -2.41 -9.70 18.49
CA GLN A 187 -3.78 -9.78 18.99
C GLN A 187 -4.81 -10.05 17.89
N TYR A 188 -4.45 -9.87 16.61
CA TYR A 188 -5.36 -10.06 15.49
C TYR A 188 -4.88 -11.14 14.50
N TRP A 189 -3.60 -11.13 14.14
CA TRP A 189 -2.99 -12.12 13.23
C TRP A 189 -2.51 -13.37 13.96
#